data_AF-A0A973D033-F1
#
_entry.id   AF-A0A973D033-F1
#
_cell.length_a   1.000
_cell.length_b   1.000
_cell.length_c   1.000
_cell.angle_alpha   90.00
_cell.angle_beta   90.00
_cell.angle_gamma   90.00
#
_symmetry.space_group_name_H-M   'P 1'
#
loop_
_entity.id
_entity.type
_entity.pdbx_description
1 polymer ?
#
loop_
_entity_poly.entity_id
_entity_poly.type
_entity_poly.pdbx_seq_one_letter_code
_entity_poly.pdbx_strand_id
1 'polypeptide(L)'
;KGEQFDLIIDDLFYELEGEPVKVASPDATWFYHLFSQLKSQGMVIMNFVGRHSAMSASPLHDDNVQKLLPFGLHLTTPYYDNHVLAFSSEKLHSSLIRKTINQHDKLKRLKQNLRFSCRNFNR
;
A
#
# COMPACT_ATOMS: atom_id res chain seq x y z
N LYS A 1 22.79 12.50 4.75
CA LYS A 1 21.42 11.94 4.90
C LYS A 1 20.45 13.05 4.52
N GLY A 2 19.47 12.73 3.67
CA GLY A 2 18.42 13.69 3.27
C GLY A 2 17.30 13.80 4.30
N GLU A 3 16.36 14.70 4.05
CA GLU A 3 15.11 14.80 4.82
C GLU A 3 14.30 13.50 4.68
N GLN A 4 13.66 13.07 5.78
CA GLN A 4 12.74 11.93 5.76
C GLN A 4 11.39 12.31 5.15
N PHE A 5 10.65 11.31 4.66
CA PHE A 5 9.38 11.51 3.96
C PHE A 5 8.17 11.23 4.86
N ASP A 6 7.12 12.04 4.70
CA ASP A 6 5.80 11.78 5.29
C ASP A 6 5.04 10.68 4.51
N LEU A 7 5.32 10.54 3.22
CA LEU A 7 4.67 9.58 2.35
C LEU A 7 5.68 9.07 1.31
N ILE A 8 5.75 7.76 1.14
CA ILE A 8 6.48 7.11 0.05
C ILE A 8 5.51 6.33 -0.80
N ILE A 9 5.55 6.55 -2.12
CA ILE A 9 4.75 5.81 -3.11
C ILE A 9 5.70 4.97 -3.95
N ASP A 10 5.62 3.65 -3.80
CA ASP A 10 6.34 2.66 -4.57
C ASP A 10 5.48 2.19 -5.76
N ASP A 11 5.63 2.90 -6.87
CA ASP A 11 4.99 2.66 -8.17
C ASP A 11 6.06 2.50 -9.27
N LEU A 12 7.09 1.70 -8.97
CA LEU A 12 8.25 1.50 -9.85
C LEU A 12 8.16 0.18 -10.61
N PHE A 13 8.02 0.27 -11.93
CA PHE A 13 7.97 -0.86 -12.85
C PHE A 13 8.92 -0.65 -14.03
N TYR A 14 9.45 -1.75 -14.54
CA TYR A 14 10.11 -1.83 -15.84
C TYR A 14 9.33 -2.80 -16.73
N GLU A 15 9.58 -2.75 -18.04
CA GLU A 15 8.93 -3.65 -19.00
C GLU A 15 9.81 -4.88 -19.24
N LEU A 16 9.21 -6.07 -19.17
CA LEU A 16 9.83 -7.32 -19.56
C LEU A 16 8.82 -8.12 -20.40
N GLU A 17 9.16 -8.41 -21.65
CA GLU A 17 8.29 -9.17 -22.57
C GLU A 17 6.89 -8.56 -22.73
N GLY A 18 6.77 -7.22 -22.66
CA GLY A 18 5.50 -6.50 -22.75
C GLY A 18 4.69 -6.47 -21.45
N GLU A 19 5.16 -7.11 -20.38
CA GLU A 19 4.51 -7.14 -19.08
C GLU A 19 5.22 -6.21 -18.07
N PRO A 20 4.46 -5.51 -17.20
CA PRO A 20 5.04 -4.67 -16.15
C PRO A 20 5.61 -5.52 -15.01
N VAL A 21 6.92 -5.40 -14.79
CA VAL A 21 7.62 -6.08 -13.69
C VAL A 21 8.10 -5.06 -12.66
N LYS A 22 7.85 -5.35 -11.39
CA LYS A 22 8.23 -4.46 -10.29
C LYS A 22 9.76 -4.37 -10.19
N VAL A 23 10.31 -3.16 -10.10
CA VAL A 23 11.77 -2.93 -10.07
C VAL A 23 12.41 -3.55 -8.82
N ALA A 24 11.73 -3.46 -7.68
CA ALA A 24 12.16 -4.04 -6.42
C ALA A 24 11.17 -5.12 -5.99
N SER A 25 11.70 -6.30 -5.63
CA SER A 25 10.91 -7.34 -4.97
C SER A 25 10.26 -6.77 -3.71
N PRO A 26 8.95 -7.02 -3.48
CA PRO A 26 8.25 -6.50 -2.30
C PRO A 26 8.56 -7.33 -1.05
N ASP A 27 9.84 -7.59 -0.79
CA ASP A 27 10.35 -8.39 0.31
C ASP A 27 10.62 -7.53 1.56
N ALA A 28 11.12 -8.16 2.63
CA ALA A 28 11.41 -7.45 3.89
C ALA A 28 12.54 -6.44 3.71
N THR A 29 13.59 -6.79 2.95
CA THR A 29 14.74 -5.93 2.68
C THR A 29 14.31 -4.62 2.03
N TRP A 30 13.50 -4.69 0.96
CA TRP A 30 12.98 -3.50 0.31
C TRP A 30 12.14 -2.66 1.25
N PHE A 31 11.27 -3.29 2.04
CA PHE A 31 10.45 -2.56 2.99
C PHE A 31 11.28 -1.85 4.07
N TYR A 32 12.33 -2.48 4.61
CA TYR A 32 13.24 -1.83 5.57
C TYR A 32 13.92 -0.60 4.95
N HIS A 33 14.30 -0.66 3.67
CA HIS A 33 14.84 0.50 2.97
C HIS A 33 13.82 1.63 2.91
N LEU A 34 12.57 1.36 2.51
CA LEU A 34 11.51 2.38 2.49
C LEU A 34 11.24 2.96 3.88
N PHE A 35 11.08 2.09 4.89
CA PHE A 35 10.83 2.49 6.27
C PHE A 35 11.95 3.38 6.84
N SER A 36 13.21 3.09 6.53
CA SER A 36 14.35 3.90 7.01
C SER A 36 14.32 5.36 6.53
N GLN A 37 13.60 5.64 5.45
CA GLN A 37 13.43 6.98 4.88
C GLN A 37 12.15 7.66 5.35
N LEU A 38 11.26 6.97 6.07
CA LEU A 38 10.02 7.57 6.59
C LEU A 38 10.25 8.33 7.89
N LYS A 39 9.44 9.38 8.08
CA LYS A 39 9.21 9.99 9.39
C LYS A 39 8.40 9.01 10.28
N SER A 40 8.35 9.27 11.59
CA SER A 40 7.66 8.40 12.57
C SER A 40 6.17 8.16 12.27
N GLN A 41 5.49 9.14 11.67
CA GLN A 41 4.08 9.07 11.25
C GLN A 41 3.92 8.87 9.74
N GLY A 42 5.00 8.46 9.07
CA GLY A 42 5.00 8.27 7.63
C GLY A 42 4.23 7.03 7.18
N MET A 43 3.86 7.03 5.90
CA MET A 43 3.15 5.91 5.26
C MET A 43 3.89 5.44 4.00
N VAL A 44 3.87 4.13 3.77
CA VAL A 44 4.29 3.53 2.50
C VAL A 44 3.06 3.07 1.74
N ILE A 45 2.95 3.46 0.47
CA ILE A 45 1.95 2.99 -0.47
C ILE A 45 2.67 2.23 -1.58
N MET A 46 2.25 1.00 -1.86
CA MET A 46 2.84 0.14 -2.88
C MET A 46 1.77 -0.26 -3.90
N ASN A 47 2.04 0.00 -5.18
CA ASN A 47 1.21 -0.47 -6.28
C ASN A 47 1.70 -1.85 -6.75
N PHE A 48 0.76 -2.71 -7.14
CA PHE A 48 1.01 -4.07 -7.62
C PHE A 48 0.11 -4.37 -8.79
N VAL A 49 0.65 -5.10 -9.77
CA VAL A 49 -0.11 -5.68 -10.88
C VAL A 49 -0.53 -7.08 -10.47
N GLY A 50 -1.83 -7.28 -10.28
CA GLY A 50 -2.42 -8.57 -9.92
C GLY A 50 -2.39 -8.89 -8.43
N ARG A 51 -3.41 -9.66 -8.01
CA ARG A 51 -3.59 -10.05 -6.60
C ARG A 51 -2.42 -10.87 -6.07
N HIS A 52 -1.88 -11.77 -6.88
CA HIS A 52 -0.79 -12.65 -6.46
C HIS A 52 0.44 -11.84 -6.01
N SER A 53 0.83 -10.84 -6.80
CA SER A 53 1.94 -9.93 -6.49
C SER A 53 1.67 -9.10 -5.22
N ALA A 54 0.47 -8.55 -5.07
CA ALA A 54 0.12 -7.83 -3.84
C ALA A 54 0.17 -8.73 -2.61
N MET A 55 -0.34 -9.96 -2.72
CA MET A 55 -0.36 -10.90 -1.61
C MET A 55 1.02 -11.49 -1.30
N SER A 56 2.07 -11.23 -2.08
CA SER A 56 3.44 -11.63 -1.71
C SER A 56 4.19 -10.56 -0.91
N ALA A 57 3.62 -9.37 -0.73
CA ALA A 57 4.27 -8.27 -0.02
C ALA A 57 4.62 -8.67 1.42
N SER A 58 5.90 -8.52 1.78
CA SER A 58 6.43 -8.88 3.10
C SER A 58 5.64 -8.30 4.28
N PRO A 59 5.08 -7.06 4.24
CA PRO A 59 4.35 -6.53 5.39
C PRO A 59 3.04 -7.27 5.68
N LEU A 60 2.60 -8.18 4.80
CA LEU A 60 1.43 -9.03 5.05
C LEU A 60 1.76 -10.32 5.82
N HIS A 61 3.03 -10.74 5.88
CA HIS A 61 3.42 -12.06 6.38
C HIS A 61 4.65 -12.08 7.30
N ASP A 62 5.44 -11.00 7.34
CA ASP A 62 6.62 -10.90 8.21
C ASP A 62 6.29 -10.09 9.47
N ASP A 63 6.33 -10.75 10.63
CA ASP A 63 5.99 -10.16 11.93
C ASP A 63 6.91 -8.99 12.33
N ASN A 64 8.19 -9.02 11.93
CA ASN A 64 9.11 -7.93 12.25
C ASN A 64 8.81 -6.69 11.41
N VAL A 65 8.44 -6.90 10.15
CA VAL A 65 8.00 -5.84 9.24
C VAL A 65 6.66 -5.25 9.69
N GLN A 66 5.70 -6.10 10.05
CA GLN A 66 4.37 -5.68 10.54
C GLN A 66 4.46 -4.76 11.76
N LYS A 67 5.37 -5.01 12.70
CA LYS A 67 5.55 -4.17 13.90
C LYS A 67 5.94 -2.73 13.58
N LEU A 68 6.55 -2.47 12.43
CA LEU A 68 7.01 -1.13 12.03
C LEU A 68 5.85 -0.27 11.53
N LEU A 69 4.97 -0.84 10.70
CA LEU A 69 3.77 -0.20 10.14
C LEU A 69 2.55 -1.13 10.27
N PRO A 70 1.96 -1.27 11.47
CA PRO A 70 0.99 -2.30 11.79
C PRO A 70 -0.41 -2.07 11.22
N PHE A 71 -0.67 -0.92 10.60
CA PHE A 71 -1.96 -0.61 10.03
C PHE A 71 -1.92 -0.67 8.51
N GLY A 72 -2.61 -1.68 7.96
CA GLY A 72 -2.69 -1.92 6.53
C GLY A 72 -4.01 -1.43 5.92
N LEU A 73 -3.95 -0.96 4.68
CA LEU A 73 -5.10 -0.73 3.80
C LEU A 73 -4.86 -1.46 2.48
N HIS A 74 -5.82 -2.26 2.04
CA HIS A 74 -5.82 -2.85 0.70
C HIS A 74 -6.95 -2.24 -0.10
N LEU A 75 -6.64 -1.69 -1.28
CA LEU A 75 -7.59 -1.08 -2.21
C LEU A 75 -7.47 -1.73 -3.59
N THR A 76 -8.61 -1.99 -4.23
CA THR A 76 -8.69 -2.58 -5.57
C THR A 76 -10.05 -2.27 -6.22
N THR A 77 -10.16 -2.50 -7.52
CA THR A 77 -11.41 -2.35 -8.28
C THR A 77 -11.45 -3.35 -9.43
N PRO A 78 -12.62 -3.87 -9.86
CA PRO A 78 -12.69 -4.85 -10.94
C PRO A 78 -12.31 -4.27 -12.33
N TYR A 79 -12.05 -2.97 -12.44
CA TYR A 79 -11.66 -2.33 -13.70
C TYR A 79 -10.16 -2.34 -13.98
N TYR A 80 -9.35 -2.65 -12.97
CA TYR A 80 -7.90 -2.70 -13.08
C TYR A 80 -7.38 -3.94 -12.34
N ASP A 81 -6.35 -4.57 -12.88
CA ASP A 81 -5.64 -5.63 -12.16
C ASP A 81 -4.84 -5.10 -10.97
N ASN A 82 -4.77 -3.77 -10.83
CA ASN A 82 -4.03 -3.12 -9.78
C ASN A 82 -4.60 -3.40 -8.39
N HIS A 83 -3.68 -3.71 -7.48
CA HIS A 83 -3.91 -3.77 -6.07
C HIS A 83 -2.97 -2.78 -5.39
N VAL A 84 -3.55 -1.87 -4.62
CA VAL A 84 -2.78 -0.87 -3.86
C VAL A 84 -2.79 -1.29 -2.40
N LEU A 85 -1.60 -1.45 -1.83
CA LEU A 85 -1.40 -1.67 -0.40
C LEU A 85 -0.81 -0.43 0.23
N ALA A 86 -1.36 0.01 1.36
CA ALA A 86 -0.76 1.06 2.17
C ALA A 86 -0.48 0.55 3.58
N PHE A 87 0.65 0.95 4.15
CA PHE A 87 1.13 0.55 5.47
C PHE A 87 1.50 1.80 6.27
N SER A 88 0.97 1.89 7.48
CA SER A 88 1.06 3.07 8.33
C SER A 88 1.41 2.70 9.78
N SER A 89 2.12 3.58 10.47
CA SER A 89 2.29 3.53 11.93
C SER A 89 1.03 3.98 12.67
N GLU A 90 0.16 4.75 11.99
CA GLU A 90 -1.10 5.24 12.53
C GLU A 90 -2.32 4.47 12.03
N LYS A 91 -3.34 4.36 12.89
CA LYS A 91 -4.55 3.59 12.62
C LYS A 91 -5.33 4.14 11.43
N LEU A 92 -5.59 3.27 10.46
CA LEU A 92 -6.40 3.59 9.28
C LEU A 92 -7.89 3.32 9.53
N HIS A 93 -8.69 4.38 9.57
CA HIS A 93 -10.13 4.29 9.84
C HIS A 93 -10.94 4.10 8.56
N SER A 94 -11.60 2.94 8.44
CA SER A 94 -12.45 2.62 7.27
C SER A 94 -13.61 3.60 7.10
N SER A 95 -14.14 4.15 8.19
CA SER A 95 -15.17 5.20 8.18
C SER A 95 -14.66 6.51 7.55
N LEU A 96 -13.44 6.92 7.89
CA LEU A 96 -12.81 8.11 7.33
C LEU A 96 -12.52 7.93 5.84
N ILE A 97 -11.94 6.79 5.45
CA ILE A 97 -11.68 6.46 4.04
C ILE A 97 -12.98 6.48 3.22
N ARG A 98 -14.05 5.86 3.75
CA ARG A 98 -15.38 5.87 3.10
C ARG A 98 -15.95 7.28 2.98
N LYS A 99 -15.80 8.11 4.01
CA LYS A 99 -16.21 9.52 4.01
C LYS A 99 -15.45 10.29 2.92
N THR A 100 -14.13 10.15 2.85
CA THR A 100 -13.28 10.80 1.85
C THR A 100 -13.64 10.38 0.42
N ILE A 101 -13.85 9.08 0.18
CA ILE A 101 -14.30 8.56 -1.14
C ILE A 101 -15.63 9.20 -1.54
N ASN A 102 -16.59 9.33 -0.61
CA ASN A 102 -17.90 9.89 -0.89
C ASN A 102 -17.90 11.41 -1.12
N GLN A 103 -16.89 12.12 -0.60
CA GLN A 103 -16.73 13.57 -0.77
C GLN A 103 -16.02 13.91 -2.08
N HIS A 104 -15.24 12.99 -2.65
CA HIS A 104 -14.48 13.22 -3.88
C HIS A 104 -15.29 12.82 -5.13
N ASP A 105 -15.58 13.77 -6.02
CA ASP A 105 -16.49 13.55 -7.16
C ASP A 105 -16.14 12.34 -8.04
N LYS A 106 -14.86 12.21 -8.43
CA LYS A 106 -14.39 11.06 -9.24
C LYS A 106 -14.51 9.73 -8.48
N LEU A 107 -14.03 9.67 -7.23
CA LEU A 107 -14.05 8.44 -6.44
C LEU A 107 -15.46 8.02 -6.04
N LYS A 108 -16.34 8.97 -5.76
CA LYS A 108 -17.76 8.72 -5.44
C LYS A 108 -18.47 7.98 -6.57
N ARG A 109 -18.14 8.27 -7.83
CA ARG A 109 -18.68 7.55 -9.00
C ARG A 109 -18.19 6.10 -9.07
N LEU A 110 -16.96 5.85 -8.60
CA LEU A 110 -16.36 4.52 -8.57
C LEU A 110 -16.71 3.71 -7.31
N LYS A 111 -17.38 4.29 -6.31
CA LYS A 111 -17.56 3.71 -4.96
C LYS A 111 -18.18 2.31 -4.93
N GLN A 112 -19.04 1.98 -5.90
CA GLN A 112 -19.68 0.65 -5.98
C GLN A 112 -18.67 -0.44 -6.37
N ASN A 113 -17.62 -0.03 -7.10
CA ASN A 113 -16.60 -0.91 -7.65
C ASN A 113 -15.24 -0.70 -6.97
N LEU A 114 -15.08 0.33 -6.15
CA LEU A 114 -13.91 0.56 -5.33
C LEU A 114 -14.03 -0.25 -4.03
N ARG A 115 -13.26 -1.34 -3.92
CA ARG A 115 -13.23 -2.21 -2.76
C ARG A 115 -12.01 -1.87 -1.93
N PHE A 116 -12.20 -1.78 -0.61
CA PHE A 116 -11.06 -1.63 0.30
C PHE A 116 -11.30 -2.32 1.65
N SER A 117 -10.21 -2.69 2.32
CA SER A 117 -10.23 -3.25 3.68
C SER A 117 -9.06 -2.70 4.49
N CYS A 118 -9.32 -2.34 5.75
CA CYS A 118 -8.26 -2.01 6.71
C CYS A 118 -7.92 -3.24 7.55
N ARG A 119 -6.64 -3.39 7.91
CA ARG A 119 -6.14 -4.45 8.78
C ARG A 119 -5.28 -3.85 9.89
N ASN A 120 -5.36 -4.46 11.07
CA ASN A 120 -4.41 -4.23 12.16
C ASN A 120 -3.63 -5.52 12.36
N PHE A 121 -2.31 -5.44 12.21
CA PHE A 121 -1.38 -6.56 12.32
C PHE A 121 -0.86 -6.75 13.76
N ASN A 122 -1.08 -5.79 14.66
CA ASN A 122 -0.86 -5.98 16.09
C ASN A 122 -1.93 -6.95 16.64
N ARG A 123 -1.65 -8.24 16.61
CA ARG A 123 -2.40 -9.29 17.32
C ARG A 123 -1.55 -9.87 18.44
#